data_AF-A0A9E2VMI7-F1
#
_entry.id   AF-A0A9E2VMI7-F1
#
_cell.length_a   1.000
_cell.length_b   1.000
_cell.length_c   1.000
_cell.angle_alpha   90.00
_cell.angle_beta   90.00
_cell.angle_gamma   90.00
#
_symmetry.space_group_name_H-M   'P 1'
#
loop_
_entity.id
_entity.type
_entity.pdbx_description
1 polymer ?
#
loop_
_entity_poly.entity_id
_entity_poly.type
_entity_poly.pdbx_seq_one_letter_code
_entity_poly.pdbx_strand_id
1 'polypeptide(L)'
;SAPRIWLHPRPRVSGYQFVAEPLGRGVFDTLGTTDIVNGAFVPDRGKEAGGHGMVPTGRIGSDASVSGKSAIRNLQSTFHHPVRVFLASWQPVSRKRAVGLLHTPDVCWRMAGWSAMGLGQPRRASLRIAGRQLPMQSRVFASPDGADREFVLWGLLVDGQPLEPNPPVAAGFNPRPPGSAANPSPSASARLGIEPHVPLRASMVTTPKPPPPSSPFLERLREDLASRWEIARAFWQLVKRGATGTGGKQFLRVSVPLETDWQSALEQITAFVPQWLNPVESNI
;
A
#
# COMPACT_ATOMS: atom_id res chain seq x y z
N SER A 1 3.57 -23.62 18.62
CA SER A 1 3.26 -22.30 18.04
C SER A 1 4.40 -21.88 17.13
N ALA A 2 4.16 -21.07 16.11
CA ALA A 2 5.26 -20.47 15.36
C ALA A 2 6.09 -19.59 16.32
N PRO A 3 7.43 -19.64 16.27
CA PRO A 3 8.26 -18.83 17.16
C PRO A 3 7.97 -17.34 16.98
N ARG A 4 8.05 -16.53 18.05
CA ARG A 4 7.81 -15.08 17.99
C ARG A 4 9.04 -14.37 17.41
N ILE A 5 8.83 -13.36 16.58
CA ILE A 5 9.89 -12.56 15.95
C ILE A 5 9.71 -11.08 16.31
N TRP A 6 10.77 -10.47 16.83
CA TRP A 6 10.88 -9.01 16.97
C TRP A 6 11.92 -8.49 15.99
N LEU A 7 11.63 -7.35 15.38
CA LEU A 7 12.48 -6.73 14.38
C LEU A 7 13.29 -5.61 15.04
N HIS A 8 14.62 -5.72 14.99
CA HIS A 8 15.52 -4.68 15.45
C HIS A 8 16.19 -4.01 14.25
N PRO A 9 16.11 -2.68 14.11
CA PRO A 9 16.75 -1.98 13.01
C PRO A 9 18.27 -1.99 13.21
N ARG A 10 19.01 -2.24 12.14
CA ARG A 10 20.46 -2.04 12.12
C ARG A 10 20.75 -0.57 11.81
N PRO A 11 21.67 0.07 12.52
CA PRO A 11 22.02 1.48 12.30
C PRO A 11 22.83 1.70 11.01
N ARG A 12 23.33 0.62 10.40
CA ARG A 12 24.15 0.65 9.18
C ARG A 12 23.70 -0.47 8.24
N VAL A 13 23.60 -0.13 6.96
CA VAL A 13 23.34 -1.07 5.87
C VAL A 13 24.46 -0.85 4.85
N SER A 14 25.08 -1.94 4.37
CA SER A 14 26.21 -1.82 3.44
C SER A 14 25.79 -1.11 2.15
N GLY A 15 26.53 -0.08 1.75
CA GLY A 15 26.24 0.72 0.56
C GLY A 15 25.14 1.77 0.73
N TYR A 16 24.66 1.99 1.96
CA TYR A 16 23.68 3.03 2.27
C TYR A 16 24.07 3.87 3.47
N GLN A 17 23.86 5.18 3.35
CA GLN A 17 23.87 6.14 4.43
C GLN A 17 22.45 6.34 4.96
N PHE A 18 22.25 6.18 6.27
CA PHE A 18 20.99 6.53 6.91
C PHE A 18 20.90 8.04 7.12
N VAL A 19 19.83 8.65 6.62
CA VAL A 19 19.44 10.05 6.83
C VAL A 19 18.16 10.05 7.66
N ALA A 20 18.27 10.46 8.91
CA ALA A 20 17.12 10.54 9.80
C ALA A 20 16.14 11.62 9.31
N GLU A 21 14.85 11.28 9.31
CA GLU A 21 13.77 12.24 9.06
C GLU A 21 13.08 12.49 10.41
N PRO A 22 13.48 13.54 11.15
CA PRO A 22 12.96 13.76 12.49
C PRO A 22 11.46 14.02 12.46
N LEU A 23 10.74 13.36 13.36
CA LEU A 23 9.31 13.58 13.55
C LEU A 23 9.10 14.73 14.54
N GLY A 24 8.08 15.55 14.29
CA GLY A 24 7.70 16.59 15.24
C GLY A 24 7.25 16.01 16.57
N ARG A 25 7.43 16.74 17.68
CA ARG A 25 7.09 16.27 19.04
C ARG A 25 5.64 15.76 19.16
N GLY A 26 4.69 16.44 18.54
CA GLY A 26 3.28 16.02 18.55
C GLY A 26 3.01 14.67 17.88
N VAL A 27 3.91 14.20 17.00
CA VAL A 27 3.81 12.86 16.41
C VAL A 27 4.14 11.80 17.47
N PHE A 28 5.16 11.99 18.28
CA PHE A 28 5.48 11.06 19.38
C PHE A 28 4.35 10.98 20.41
N ASP A 29 3.75 12.13 20.74
CA ASP A 29 2.61 12.18 21.68
C ASP A 29 1.39 11.46 21.11
N THR A 30 1.14 11.64 19.81
CA THR A 30 0.04 10.97 19.09
C THR A 30 0.29 9.47 19.04
N LEU A 31 1.42 9.05 18.47
CA LEU A 31 1.78 7.65 18.25
C LEU A 31 1.93 6.87 19.56
N GLY A 32 2.46 7.51 20.61
CA GLY A 32 2.65 6.87 21.91
C GLY A 32 3.55 5.64 21.89
N THR A 33 4.47 5.62 20.94
CA THR A 33 5.47 4.59 20.73
C THR A 33 6.55 4.66 21.79
N THR A 34 7.17 3.51 22.08
CA THR A 34 8.34 3.43 22.96
C THR A 34 9.65 3.59 22.20
N ASP A 35 9.66 3.25 20.91
CA ASP A 35 10.82 3.38 20.04
C ASP A 35 10.36 3.66 18.59
N ILE A 36 11.08 4.53 17.89
CA ILE A 36 10.84 4.87 16.49
C ILE A 36 12.17 5.02 15.74
N VAL A 37 12.25 4.38 14.58
CA VAL A 37 13.18 4.73 13.51
C VAL A 37 12.38 5.30 12.34
N ASN A 38 12.68 6.53 11.95
CA ASN A 38 12.11 7.17 10.75
C ASN A 38 13.21 7.87 9.95
N GLY A 39 13.27 7.59 8.65
CA GLY A 39 14.27 8.18 7.78
C GLY A 39 14.37 7.51 6.42
N ALA A 40 15.44 7.81 5.71
CA ALA A 40 15.76 7.24 4.43
C ALA A 40 17.17 6.65 4.43
N PHE A 41 17.33 5.48 3.84
CA PHE A 41 18.64 4.95 3.45
C PHE A 41 18.94 5.45 2.05
N VAL A 42 19.86 6.41 1.96
CA VAL A 42 20.36 6.97 0.70
C VAL A 42 21.58 6.15 0.27
N PRO A 43 21.67 5.72 -0.98
CA PRO A 43 22.80 4.91 -1.42
C PRO A 43 24.08 5.74 -1.48
N ASP A 44 25.20 5.11 -1.13
CA ASP A 44 26.51 5.74 -1.15
C ASP A 44 26.98 5.92 -2.60
N ARG A 45 26.62 7.05 -3.24
CA ARG A 45 27.01 7.38 -4.63
C ARG A 45 28.53 7.60 -4.83
N GLY A 46 29.34 7.43 -3.78
CA GLY A 46 30.69 8.00 -3.68
C GLY A 46 31.80 7.05 -3.21
N LYS A 47 31.64 5.74 -3.38
CA LYS A 47 32.76 4.79 -3.43
C LYS A 47 32.68 3.85 -4.64
N GLU A 48 32.09 4.33 -5.74
CA GLU A 48 32.45 3.76 -7.03
C GLU A 48 33.97 3.91 -7.16
N ALA A 49 34.63 2.77 -7.33
CA ALA A 49 36.05 2.62 -7.19
C ALA A 49 36.80 3.76 -7.88
N GLY A 50 37.77 4.35 -7.18
CA GLY A 50 38.92 5.02 -7.80
C GLY A 50 39.79 4.02 -8.57
N GLY A 51 39.17 3.16 -9.37
CA GLY A 51 39.81 2.37 -10.40
C GLY A 51 40.24 3.33 -11.48
N HIS A 52 41.51 3.71 -11.44
CA HIS A 52 42.25 4.20 -12.58
C HIS A 52 41.76 3.51 -13.86
N GLY A 53 41.36 4.31 -14.84
CA GLY A 53 40.94 3.83 -16.14
C GLY A 53 42.00 2.89 -16.72
N MET A 54 41.70 1.60 -16.75
CA MET A 54 42.30 0.69 -17.71
C MET A 54 41.28 0.55 -18.83
N VAL A 55 41.48 1.34 -19.89
CA VAL A 55 40.76 1.19 -21.16
C VAL A 55 41.14 -0.19 -21.70
N PRO A 56 40.21 -1.16 -21.83
CA PRO A 56 40.52 -2.38 -22.54
C PRO A 56 40.48 -2.06 -24.04
N THR A 57 41.65 -1.80 -24.61
CA THR A 57 41.86 -1.87 -26.06
C THR A 57 41.93 -3.34 -26.47
N GLY A 58 40.77 -4.00 -26.48
CA GLY A 58 40.62 -5.39 -26.92
C GLY A 58 39.84 -5.48 -28.23
N ARG A 59 40.54 -5.82 -29.32
CA ARG A 59 40.00 -6.07 -30.67
C ARG A 59 38.80 -7.03 -30.66
N ILE A 60 37.82 -6.71 -31.49
CA ILE A 60 36.69 -7.58 -31.87
C ILE A 60 37.24 -8.73 -32.72
N GLY A 61 37.27 -9.93 -32.14
CA GLY A 61 37.40 -11.19 -32.87
C GLY A 61 36.01 -11.79 -33.03
N SER A 62 35.57 -11.92 -34.28
CA SER A 62 34.42 -12.70 -34.70
C SER A 62 34.72 -14.19 -34.56
N ASP A 63 34.06 -14.88 -33.64
CA ASP A 63 33.76 -16.31 -33.80
C ASP A 63 32.69 -16.79 -32.81
N ALA A 64 31.91 -17.74 -33.31
CA ALA A 64 30.61 -18.17 -32.80
C ALA A 64 30.70 -19.28 -31.73
N SER A 65 29.53 -19.49 -31.09
CA SER A 65 29.15 -20.58 -30.17
C SER A 65 29.41 -20.32 -28.68
N VAL A 66 28.36 -19.83 -27.99
CA VAL A 66 28.20 -20.02 -26.55
C VAL A 66 26.76 -20.45 -26.27
N SER A 67 26.64 -21.76 -26.06
CA SER A 67 25.60 -22.41 -25.29
C SER A 67 25.56 -21.86 -23.84
N GLY A 68 24.36 -21.57 -23.33
CA GLY A 68 24.05 -21.73 -21.91
C GLY A 68 24.70 -20.79 -20.88
N LYS A 69 24.96 -19.50 -21.18
CA LYS A 69 25.45 -18.52 -20.18
C LYS A 69 24.80 -17.13 -20.29
N SER A 70 23.47 -17.07 -20.42
CA SER A 70 22.72 -15.81 -20.58
C SER A 70 21.86 -15.38 -19.37
N ALA A 71 22.19 -15.80 -18.14
CA ALA A 71 21.44 -15.39 -16.93
C ALA A 71 22.29 -14.81 -15.80
N ILE A 72 23.60 -14.61 -15.99
CA ILE A 72 24.48 -13.95 -15.02
C ILE A 72 25.27 -12.84 -15.73
N ARG A 73 24.55 -11.92 -16.38
CA ARG A 73 25.10 -10.65 -16.84
C ARG A 73 24.33 -9.53 -16.13
N ASN A 74 25.05 -8.77 -15.31
CA ASN A 74 24.73 -7.41 -14.86
C ASN A 74 23.49 -7.21 -13.95
N LEU A 75 23.51 -7.82 -12.76
CA LEU A 75 22.70 -7.36 -11.61
C LEU A 75 23.42 -6.30 -10.74
N GLN A 76 24.56 -5.76 -11.21
CA GLN A 76 25.44 -4.90 -10.41
C GLN A 76 25.29 -3.40 -10.66
N SER A 77 24.33 -2.95 -11.46
CA SER A 77 24.10 -1.52 -11.64
C SER A 77 22.68 -1.28 -12.10
N THR A 78 21.72 -1.25 -11.19
CA THR A 78 20.46 -0.57 -11.49
C THR A 78 19.65 -0.36 -10.22
N PHE A 79 19.46 0.92 -9.90
CA PHE A 79 18.49 1.45 -8.93
C PHE A 79 18.85 1.27 -7.47
N HIS A 80 19.44 2.33 -6.93
CA HIS A 80 19.31 2.60 -5.52
C HIS A 80 18.60 3.96 -5.39
N HIS A 81 17.28 3.95 -5.58
CA HIS A 81 16.50 5.08 -5.06
C HIS A 81 16.65 5.08 -3.52
N PRO A 82 16.50 6.22 -2.86
CA PRO A 82 16.42 6.24 -1.40
C PRO A 82 15.34 5.27 -0.91
N VAL A 83 15.68 4.39 0.04
CA VAL A 83 14.71 3.49 0.68
C VAL A 83 14.22 4.16 1.96
N ARG A 84 12.97 4.60 1.97
CA ARG A 84 12.36 5.22 3.15
C ARG A 84 11.85 4.15 4.09
N VAL A 85 12.10 4.35 5.36
CA VAL A 85 11.82 3.38 6.40
C VAL A 85 11.08 4.04 7.57
N PHE A 86 10.14 3.29 8.14
CA PHE A 86 9.52 3.63 9.40
C PHE A 86 9.31 2.34 10.19
N LEU A 87 9.92 2.25 11.36
CA LEU A 87 9.72 1.16 12.31
C LEU A 87 9.34 1.77 13.64
N ALA A 88 8.18 1.37 14.16
CA ALA A 88 7.68 1.85 15.45
C ALA A 88 7.34 0.66 16.34
N SER A 89 7.70 0.73 17.63
CA SER A 89 7.42 -0.30 18.62
C SER A 89 6.57 0.25 19.77
N TRP A 90 5.69 -0.60 20.32
CA TRP A 90 4.90 -0.32 21.50
C TRP A 90 5.04 -1.47 22.51
N GLN A 91 5.34 -1.12 23.76
CA GLN A 91 5.34 -2.09 24.85
C GLN A 91 3.91 -2.54 25.23
N PRO A 92 3.73 -3.78 25.72
CA PRO A 92 2.44 -4.34 26.16
C PRO A 92 1.65 -3.45 27.13
N VAL A 93 2.36 -2.76 28.02
CA VAL A 93 1.78 -1.94 29.10
C VAL A 93 1.28 -0.57 28.62
N SER A 94 1.59 -0.16 27.39
CA SER A 94 1.12 1.11 26.84
C SER A 94 -0.39 1.03 26.57
N ARG A 95 -1.19 1.76 27.38
CA ARG A 95 -2.65 1.83 27.23
C ARG A 95 -3.10 2.44 25.89
N LYS A 96 -2.19 2.97 25.06
CA LYS A 96 -2.45 3.48 23.71
C LYS A 96 -2.67 2.35 22.68
N ARG A 97 -3.51 1.38 23.07
CA ARG A 97 -3.70 0.05 22.46
C ARG A 97 -4.14 0.06 20.99
N ALA A 98 -4.66 1.17 20.46
CA ALA A 98 -5.24 1.26 19.13
C ALA A 98 -4.48 2.17 18.15
N VAL A 99 -3.49 2.95 18.59
CA VAL A 99 -2.93 4.01 17.74
C VAL A 99 -2.07 3.46 16.61
N GLY A 100 -1.23 2.44 16.85
CA GLY A 100 -0.41 1.82 15.79
C GLY A 100 -1.22 1.22 14.62
N LEU A 101 -2.51 0.94 14.83
CA LEU A 101 -3.43 0.42 13.82
C LEU A 101 -4.08 1.53 12.97
N LEU A 102 -3.97 2.77 13.41
CA LEU A 102 -4.51 3.96 12.75
C LEU A 102 -3.48 4.67 11.86
N HIS A 103 -2.20 4.30 11.96
CA HIS A 103 -1.11 4.94 11.22
C HIS A 103 -0.60 4.08 10.06
N THR A 104 -1.53 3.53 9.28
CA THR A 104 -1.19 2.91 7.99
C THR A 104 -1.03 3.99 6.91
N PRO A 105 -0.28 3.72 5.83
CA PRO A 105 -0.21 4.61 4.68
C PRO A 105 -1.60 4.93 4.10
N ASP A 106 -2.50 3.95 4.07
CA ASP A 106 -3.89 4.15 3.61
C ASP A 106 -4.64 5.24 4.40
N VAL A 107 -4.29 5.47 5.66
CA VAL A 107 -4.89 6.52 6.50
C VAL A 107 -4.06 7.80 6.42
N CYS A 108 -2.79 7.73 6.82
CA CYS A 108 -1.97 8.93 6.99
C CYS A 108 -1.64 9.62 5.67
N TRP A 109 -1.34 8.86 4.62
CA TRP A 109 -0.94 9.47 3.34
C TRP A 109 -2.16 10.00 2.61
N ARG A 110 -3.29 9.30 2.64
CA ARG A 110 -4.54 9.81 2.06
C ARG A 110 -5.01 11.09 2.75
N MET A 111 -4.91 11.18 4.08
CA MET A 111 -5.19 12.43 4.80
C MET A 111 -4.22 13.55 4.44
N ALA A 112 -2.98 13.22 4.06
CA ALA A 112 -2.00 14.17 3.52
C ALA A 112 -2.18 14.46 2.01
N GLY A 113 -3.28 13.98 1.40
CA GLY A 113 -3.62 14.23 0.00
C GLY A 113 -3.05 13.23 -1.02
N TRP A 114 -2.34 12.20 -0.59
CA TRP A 114 -1.85 11.17 -1.50
C TRP A 114 -2.98 10.28 -2.00
N SER A 115 -2.84 9.80 -3.23
CA SER A 115 -3.85 8.96 -3.88
C SER A 115 -3.31 7.57 -4.18
N ALA A 116 -4.03 6.53 -3.75
CA ALA A 116 -3.65 5.14 -4.07
C ALA A 116 -3.87 4.86 -5.56
N MET A 117 -2.87 4.28 -6.23
CA MET A 117 -2.91 3.93 -7.65
C MET A 117 -2.97 2.42 -7.86
N GLY A 118 -3.74 1.99 -8.86
CA GLY A 118 -3.75 0.61 -9.34
C GLY A 118 -2.89 0.45 -10.60
N LEU A 119 -1.64 0.01 -10.45
CA LEU A 119 -0.68 -0.26 -11.53
C LEU A 119 -0.49 -1.77 -11.78
N GLY A 120 -1.45 -2.59 -11.35
CA GLY A 120 -1.35 -4.06 -11.45
C GLY A 120 -0.46 -4.71 -10.39
N GLN A 121 0.08 -3.94 -9.44
CA GLN A 121 0.82 -4.48 -8.31
C GLN A 121 -0.07 -5.37 -7.43
N PRO A 122 0.48 -6.40 -6.78
CA PRO A 122 -0.29 -7.18 -5.85
C PRO A 122 -0.72 -6.30 -4.67
N ARG A 123 -1.83 -6.66 -4.00
CA ARG A 123 -2.27 -5.99 -2.76
C ARG A 123 -1.48 -6.46 -1.53
N ARG A 124 -0.77 -7.58 -1.68
CA ARG A 124 0.08 -8.17 -0.65
C ARG A 124 1.39 -8.62 -1.26
N ALA A 125 2.46 -8.46 -0.51
CA ALA A 125 3.76 -9.04 -0.83
C ALA A 125 4.31 -9.69 0.43
N SER A 126 5.17 -10.69 0.27
CA SER A 126 5.86 -11.32 1.40
C SER A 126 7.30 -10.84 1.43
N LEU A 127 7.76 -10.36 2.59
CA LEU A 127 9.18 -10.10 2.83
C LEU A 127 9.80 -11.29 3.53
N ARG A 128 10.97 -11.74 3.08
CA ARG A 128 11.68 -12.86 3.73
C ARG A 128 12.73 -12.33 4.69
N ILE A 129 12.55 -12.55 6.00
CA ILE A 129 13.49 -12.12 7.05
C ILE A 129 13.89 -13.33 7.89
N ALA A 130 15.20 -13.62 7.98
CA ALA A 130 15.77 -14.85 8.57
C ALA A 130 14.96 -16.13 8.25
N GLY A 131 14.72 -16.36 6.95
CA GLY A 131 14.03 -17.56 6.49
C GLY A 131 12.50 -17.53 6.66
N ARG A 132 11.93 -16.57 7.40
CA ARG A 132 10.49 -16.45 7.62
C ARG A 132 9.84 -15.52 6.61
N GLN A 133 8.62 -15.83 6.19
CA GLN A 133 7.81 -14.93 5.38
C GLN A 133 6.99 -14.02 6.29
N LEU A 134 7.15 -12.71 6.10
CA LEU A 134 6.33 -11.68 6.72
C LEU A 134 5.31 -11.18 5.68
N PRO A 135 4.01 -11.45 5.87
CA PRO A 135 2.97 -10.91 5.02
C PRO A 135 2.90 -9.39 5.19
N MET A 136 3.01 -8.67 4.07
CA MET A 136 2.92 -7.21 4.01
C MET A 136 1.76 -6.81 3.11
N GLN A 137 1.15 -5.67 3.43
CA GLN A 137 0.30 -4.95 2.48
C GLN A 137 1.16 -4.16 1.51
N SER A 138 0.69 -4.01 0.27
CA SER A 138 1.41 -3.30 -0.79
C SER A 138 0.49 -2.36 -1.56
N ARG A 139 0.98 -1.14 -1.82
CA ARG A 139 0.30 -0.11 -2.62
C ARG A 139 1.30 0.74 -3.38
N VAL A 140 0.81 1.38 -4.43
CA VAL A 140 1.47 2.54 -5.03
C VAL A 140 0.65 3.76 -4.62
N PHE A 141 1.32 4.83 -4.19
CA PHE A 141 0.68 6.11 -3.93
C PHE A 141 1.29 7.17 -4.85
N ALA A 142 0.45 8.07 -5.37
CA ALA A 142 0.87 9.31 -6.02
C ALA A 142 0.76 10.47 -5.03
N SER A 143 1.73 11.39 -5.10
CA SER A 143 1.70 12.64 -4.36
C SER A 143 0.49 13.49 -4.75
N PRO A 144 0.09 14.48 -3.93
CA PRO A 144 -1.06 15.35 -4.23
C PRO A 144 -0.98 16.09 -5.58
N ASP A 145 0.23 16.41 -6.03
CA ASP A 145 0.50 17.04 -7.33
C ASP A 145 0.73 16.04 -8.47
N GLY A 146 0.79 14.74 -8.16
CA GLY A 146 1.06 13.66 -9.11
C GLY A 146 2.48 13.60 -9.65
N ALA A 147 3.39 14.46 -9.16
CA ALA A 147 4.78 14.51 -9.60
C ALA A 147 5.58 13.29 -9.13
N ASP A 148 5.29 12.84 -7.91
CA ASP A 148 5.97 11.73 -7.27
C ASP A 148 5.05 10.52 -7.15
N ARG A 149 5.64 9.33 -7.24
CA ARG A 149 4.99 8.07 -6.94
C ARG A 149 5.87 7.28 -6.00
N GLU A 150 5.26 6.53 -5.09
CA GLU A 150 5.98 5.65 -4.18
C GLU A 150 5.31 4.28 -4.13
N PHE A 151 6.13 3.24 -4.24
CA PHE A 151 5.72 1.88 -3.90
C PHE A 151 5.97 1.64 -2.41
N VAL A 152 4.93 1.22 -1.69
CA VAL A 152 4.92 1.14 -0.23
C VAL A 152 4.55 -0.27 0.20
N LEU A 153 5.39 -0.86 1.05
CA LEU A 153 5.10 -2.07 1.82
C LEU A 153 4.91 -1.72 3.29
N TRP A 154 3.91 -2.31 3.95
CA TRP A 154 3.78 -2.19 5.40
C TRP A 154 3.13 -3.41 6.06
N GLY A 155 3.37 -3.59 7.35
CA GLY A 155 2.87 -4.71 8.14
C GLY A 155 2.90 -4.41 9.62
N LEU A 156 2.14 -5.19 10.39
CA LEU A 156 2.09 -5.10 11.85
C LEU A 156 2.41 -6.45 12.46
N LEU A 157 3.24 -6.45 13.50
CA LEU A 157 3.44 -7.57 14.40
C LEU A 157 2.73 -7.29 15.72
N VAL A 158 2.05 -8.31 16.27
CA VAL A 158 1.47 -8.31 17.62
C VAL A 158 2.03 -9.53 18.34
N ASP A 159 2.69 -9.32 19.48
CA ASP A 159 3.44 -10.36 20.20
C ASP A 159 4.42 -11.14 19.30
N GLY A 160 5.09 -10.41 18.42
CA GLY A 160 6.02 -10.96 17.45
C GLY A 160 5.39 -11.92 16.43
N GLN A 161 4.07 -11.89 16.26
CA GLN A 161 3.36 -12.61 15.20
C GLN A 161 2.86 -11.61 14.16
N PRO A 162 3.01 -11.88 12.85
CA PRO A 162 2.40 -11.06 11.83
C PRO A 162 0.89 -11.01 11.99
N LEU A 163 0.35 -9.80 12.14
CA LEU A 163 -1.07 -9.59 12.02
C LEU A 163 -1.41 -9.63 10.54
N GLU A 164 -1.92 -10.78 10.09
CA GLU A 164 -2.48 -10.92 8.76
C GLU A 164 -3.55 -9.84 8.56
N PRO A 165 -3.38 -8.92 7.59
CA PRO A 165 -4.43 -8.00 7.26
C PRO A 165 -5.60 -8.84 6.78
N ASN A 166 -6.80 -8.66 7.34
CA ASN A 166 -7.98 -9.32 6.78
C ASN A 166 -8.04 -9.06 5.28
N PRO A 167 -8.51 -10.02 4.45
CA PRO A 167 -8.86 -9.68 3.09
C PRO A 167 -9.78 -8.46 3.16
N PRO A 168 -9.58 -7.43 2.31
CA PRO A 168 -10.61 -6.42 2.18
C PRO A 168 -11.90 -7.19 1.96
N VAL A 169 -12.94 -6.89 2.75
CA VAL A 169 -14.30 -7.31 2.40
C VAL A 169 -14.41 -6.89 0.95
N ALA A 170 -14.55 -7.87 0.03
CA ALA A 170 -14.63 -7.58 -1.39
C ALA A 170 -15.57 -6.39 -1.51
N ALA A 171 -15.12 -5.33 -2.18
CA ALA A 171 -15.92 -4.14 -2.39
C ALA A 171 -17.10 -4.54 -3.29
N GLY A 172 -18.08 -5.23 -2.72
CA GLY A 172 -19.37 -5.58 -3.31
C GLY A 172 -20.30 -4.39 -3.25
N PHE A 173 -19.75 -3.17 -3.35
CA PHE A 173 -20.53 -2.02 -3.73
C PHE A 173 -20.54 -2.01 -5.26
N ASN A 174 -21.44 -2.79 -5.84
CA ASN A 174 -21.96 -2.47 -7.16
C ASN A 174 -22.86 -1.24 -6.92
N PRO A 175 -22.48 -0.01 -7.33
CA PRO A 175 -23.46 1.04 -7.43
C PRO A 175 -24.49 0.55 -8.44
N ARG A 176 -25.68 0.18 -7.96
CA ARG A 176 -26.81 -0.13 -8.82
C ARG A 176 -26.97 1.07 -9.76
N PRO A 177 -26.87 0.92 -11.08
CA PRO A 177 -27.08 2.05 -11.97
C PRO A 177 -28.48 2.61 -11.70
N PRO A 178 -28.63 3.93 -11.52
CA PRO A 178 -29.95 4.53 -11.40
C PRO A 178 -30.66 4.35 -12.74
N GLY A 179 -31.59 3.40 -12.82
CA GLY A 179 -32.39 3.20 -14.03
C GLY A 179 -32.93 1.79 -14.29
N SER A 180 -32.51 0.75 -13.57
CA SER A 180 -33.09 -0.59 -13.79
C SER A 180 -34.44 -0.73 -13.07
N ALA A 181 -35.47 -0.12 -13.66
CA ALA A 181 -36.86 -0.49 -13.39
C ALA A 181 -37.04 -1.98 -13.73
N ALA A 182 -37.52 -2.75 -12.76
CA ALA A 182 -37.93 -4.13 -12.99
C ALA A 182 -39.19 -4.12 -13.86
N ASN A 183 -39.15 -4.80 -15.01
CA ASN A 183 -40.36 -5.14 -15.75
C ASN A 183 -41.19 -6.14 -14.92
N PRO A 184 -42.49 -5.92 -14.70
CA PRO A 184 -43.37 -6.99 -14.27
C PRO A 184 -43.73 -7.88 -15.48
N SER A 185 -43.63 -9.20 -15.30
CA SER A 185 -44.15 -10.21 -16.22
C SER A 185 -45.68 -10.11 -16.35
N PRO A 186 -46.26 -10.49 -17.50
CA PRO A 186 -47.70 -10.41 -17.73
C PRO A 186 -48.43 -11.66 -17.19
N SER A 187 -49.52 -11.44 -16.47
CA SER A 187 -50.56 -12.46 -16.21
C SER A 187 -51.71 -12.28 -17.20
N ALA A 188 -52.15 -13.40 -17.78
CA ALA A 188 -53.20 -13.49 -18.77
C ALA A 188 -54.62 -13.40 -18.20
N SER A 189 -55.55 -13.10 -19.12
CA SER A 189 -56.99 -13.41 -19.15
C SER A 189 -58.01 -12.34 -18.73
N ALA A 190 -58.56 -11.72 -19.79
CA ALA A 190 -59.93 -11.91 -20.27
C ALA A 190 -61.06 -10.91 -19.89
N ARG A 191 -61.63 -10.36 -20.98
CA ARG A 191 -63.06 -10.12 -21.30
C ARG A 191 -63.72 -8.76 -21.04
N LEU A 192 -64.47 -8.41 -22.10
CA LEU A 192 -65.65 -7.56 -22.26
C LEU A 192 -65.41 -6.05 -22.47
N GLY A 193 -65.74 -5.65 -23.70
CA GLY A 193 -65.78 -4.28 -24.14
C GLY A 193 -66.95 -3.52 -23.53
N ILE A 194 -66.67 -2.23 -23.35
CA ILE A 194 -67.54 -1.07 -23.46
C ILE A 194 -66.53 0.04 -23.75
N GLU A 195 -66.68 0.78 -24.86
CA GLU A 195 -65.92 2.02 -25.06
C GLU A 195 -66.53 3.14 -24.20
N PRO A 196 -65.71 3.88 -23.45
CA PRO A 196 -66.05 5.26 -23.13
C PRO A 196 -64.93 6.20 -23.60
N HIS A 197 -65.36 7.17 -24.41
CA HIS A 197 -64.78 8.50 -24.63
C HIS A 197 -63.32 8.73 -24.22
N VAL A 198 -62.46 8.90 -25.23
CA VAL A 198 -61.10 9.43 -25.09
C VAL A 198 -61.15 10.90 -24.63
N PRO A 199 -60.66 11.26 -23.42
CA PRO A 199 -60.28 12.63 -23.16
C PRO A 199 -58.90 12.86 -23.77
N LEU A 200 -58.72 13.97 -24.50
CA LEU A 200 -57.44 14.49 -24.95
C LEU A 200 -56.51 14.72 -23.73
N ARG A 201 -55.80 13.68 -23.30
CA ARG A 201 -54.66 13.82 -22.40
C ARG A 201 -53.47 14.25 -23.24
N ALA A 202 -53.10 15.53 -23.10
CA ALA A 202 -51.79 16.00 -23.50
C ALA A 202 -50.73 15.14 -22.81
N SER A 203 -50.18 14.17 -23.55
CA SER A 203 -49.01 13.41 -23.12
C SER A 203 -47.81 14.33 -23.25
N MET A 204 -47.50 15.07 -22.18
CA MET A 204 -46.18 15.67 -22.04
C MET A 204 -45.18 14.54 -21.87
N VAL A 205 -44.61 14.09 -22.98
CA VAL A 205 -43.38 13.31 -23.01
C VAL A 205 -42.28 14.24 -22.52
N THR A 206 -42.10 14.29 -21.20
CA THR A 206 -40.89 14.87 -20.62
C THR A 206 -39.80 13.84 -20.84
N THR A 207 -38.99 14.01 -21.88
CA THR A 207 -37.72 13.30 -21.95
C THR A 207 -36.94 13.67 -20.69
N PRO A 208 -36.55 12.71 -19.84
CA PRO A 208 -35.82 13.02 -18.62
C PRO A 208 -34.55 13.78 -19.00
N LYS A 209 -34.45 15.03 -18.53
CA LYS A 209 -33.27 15.87 -18.72
C LYS A 209 -32.07 15.09 -18.18
N PRO A 210 -30.99 14.89 -18.96
CA PRO A 210 -29.82 14.20 -18.46
C PRO A 210 -29.32 14.93 -17.21
N PRO A 211 -28.89 14.19 -16.16
CA PRO A 211 -28.37 14.82 -14.97
C PRO A 211 -27.20 15.72 -15.36
N PRO A 212 -27.06 16.91 -14.74
CA PRO A 212 -25.92 17.78 -15.01
C PRO A 212 -24.63 17.00 -14.75
N PRO A 213 -23.56 17.24 -15.54
CA PRO A 213 -22.27 16.62 -15.29
C PRO A 213 -21.85 16.92 -13.85
N SER A 214 -21.45 15.90 -13.12
CA SER A 214 -20.95 16.02 -11.75
C SER A 214 -19.80 17.02 -11.74
N SER A 215 -19.90 18.04 -10.88
CA SER A 215 -18.78 18.97 -10.67
C SER A 215 -17.55 18.17 -10.22
N PRO A 216 -16.36 18.40 -10.81
CA PRO A 216 -15.11 17.76 -10.36
C PRO A 216 -14.82 17.96 -8.87
N PHE A 217 -15.39 18.99 -8.25
CA PHE A 217 -15.33 19.21 -6.81
C PHE A 217 -16.18 18.21 -6.02
N LEU A 218 -17.40 17.92 -6.48
CA LEU A 218 -18.32 16.99 -5.80
C LEU A 218 -17.87 15.54 -5.95
N GLU A 219 -17.20 15.18 -7.04
CA GLU A 219 -16.59 13.86 -7.19
C GLU A 219 -15.44 13.68 -6.20
N ARG A 220 -14.51 14.65 -6.13
CA ARG A 220 -13.43 14.63 -5.12
C ARG A 220 -13.96 14.58 -3.70
N LEU A 221 -15.03 15.32 -3.39
CA LEU A 221 -15.65 15.29 -2.08
C LEU A 221 -16.30 13.92 -1.77
N ARG A 222 -16.96 13.30 -2.76
CA ARG A 222 -17.53 11.94 -2.59
C ARG A 222 -16.44 10.89 -2.41
N GLU A 223 -15.35 10.98 -3.17
CA GLU A 223 -14.19 10.09 -3.04
C GLU A 223 -13.51 10.24 -1.68
N ASP A 224 -13.35 11.48 -1.19
CA ASP A 224 -12.79 11.75 0.14
C ASP A 224 -13.71 11.24 1.25
N LEU A 225 -15.03 11.49 1.17
CA LEU A 225 -15.99 10.99 2.15
C LEU A 225 -16.09 9.46 2.14
N ALA A 226 -16.07 8.82 0.97
CA ALA A 226 -16.05 7.36 0.85
C ALA A 226 -14.76 6.79 1.45
N SER A 227 -13.60 7.41 1.16
CA SER A 227 -12.31 7.06 1.75
C SER A 227 -12.33 7.14 3.28
N ARG A 228 -12.82 8.25 3.84
CA ARG A 228 -12.96 8.44 5.29
C ARG A 228 -13.89 7.41 5.93
N TRP A 229 -14.99 7.06 5.26
CA TRP A 229 -15.90 6.02 5.72
C TRP A 229 -15.28 4.62 5.71
N GLU A 230 -14.50 4.28 4.68
CA GLU A 230 -13.76 3.02 4.63
C GLU A 230 -12.73 2.93 5.76
N ILE A 231 -12.01 4.02 6.02
CA ILE A 231 -11.05 4.14 7.13
C ILE A 231 -11.78 3.94 8.48
N ALA A 232 -12.90 4.62 8.70
CA ALA A 232 -13.70 4.49 9.92
C ALA A 232 -14.27 3.07 10.09
N ARG A 233 -14.67 2.41 9.00
CA ARG A 233 -15.17 1.03 9.01
C ARG A 233 -14.05 0.04 9.32
N ALA A 234 -12.88 0.21 8.71
CA ALA A 234 -11.69 -0.58 9.00
C ALA A 234 -11.29 -0.44 10.47
N PHE A 235 -11.29 0.78 11.01
CA PHE A 235 -11.10 1.07 12.44
C PHE A 235 -12.09 0.29 13.32
N TRP A 236 -13.39 0.40 13.05
CA TRP A 236 -14.40 -0.27 13.86
C TRP A 236 -14.31 -1.79 13.81
N GLN A 237 -13.93 -2.37 12.66
CA GLN A 237 -13.69 -3.81 12.55
C GLN A 237 -12.49 -4.24 13.38
N LEU A 238 -11.45 -3.42 13.44
CA LEU A 238 -10.22 -3.73 14.15
C LEU A 238 -10.38 -3.59 15.67
N VAL A 239 -11.16 -2.60 16.11
CA VAL A 239 -11.60 -2.46 17.51
C VAL A 239 -12.51 -3.62 17.93
N LYS A 240 -13.53 -3.96 17.12
CA LYS A 240 -14.49 -5.03 17.43
C LYS A 240 -13.86 -6.42 17.54
N ARG A 241 -12.75 -6.67 16.83
CA ARG A 241 -12.11 -7.99 16.78
C ARG A 241 -11.10 -8.24 17.91
N GLY A 242 -10.97 -7.33 18.88
CA GLY A 242 -10.01 -7.53 19.97
C GLY A 242 -8.55 -7.57 19.50
N ALA A 243 -8.24 -7.05 18.30
CA ALA A 243 -6.87 -6.77 17.86
C ALA A 243 -6.19 -5.66 18.70
N THR A 244 -6.88 -5.24 19.76
CA THR A 244 -6.34 -4.67 21.00
C THR A 244 -5.49 -5.67 21.80
N GLY A 245 -4.87 -6.67 21.15
CA GLY A 245 -3.95 -7.62 21.76
C GLY A 245 -3.08 -6.89 22.77
N THR A 246 -3.10 -7.39 24.01
CA THR A 246 -2.38 -6.81 25.16
C THR A 246 -0.88 -6.89 25.00
N GLY A 247 -0.44 -7.56 23.94
CA GLY A 247 0.92 -7.74 23.55
C GLY A 247 1.69 -6.52 23.11
N GLY A 248 3.00 -6.70 23.00
CA GLY A 248 3.85 -5.73 22.33
C GLY A 248 3.45 -5.62 20.86
N LYS A 249 3.74 -4.49 20.23
CA LYS A 249 3.41 -4.26 18.83
C LYS A 249 4.60 -3.68 18.09
N GLN A 250 4.73 -4.05 16.81
CA GLN A 250 5.68 -3.42 15.90
C GLN A 250 5.01 -3.11 14.57
N PHE A 251 5.17 -1.89 14.11
CA PHE A 251 4.70 -1.46 12.80
C PHE A 251 5.89 -1.18 11.92
N LEU A 252 5.95 -1.85 10.77
CA LEU A 252 6.99 -1.70 9.77
C LEU A 252 6.38 -1.11 8.51
N ARG A 253 6.99 -0.05 7.98
CA ARG A 253 6.74 0.49 6.64
C ARG A 253 8.07 0.69 5.94
N VAL A 254 8.11 0.30 4.67
CA VAL A 254 9.23 0.56 3.76
C VAL A 254 8.66 1.07 2.45
N SER A 255 9.23 2.13 1.90
CA SER A 255 8.84 2.64 0.59
C SER A 255 10.04 3.04 -0.25
N VAL A 256 9.84 3.03 -1.56
CA VAL A 256 10.80 3.54 -2.55
C VAL A 256 10.06 4.41 -3.55
N PRO A 257 10.68 5.51 -4.02
CA PRO A 257 10.23 6.23 -5.21
C PRO A 257 10.02 5.27 -6.38
N LEU A 258 8.96 5.51 -7.15
CA LEU A 258 8.55 4.69 -8.28
C LEU A 258 8.76 5.49 -9.58
N GLU A 259 9.93 5.35 -10.18
CA GLU A 259 10.27 5.99 -11.47
C GLU A 259 9.86 5.14 -12.67
N THR A 260 9.98 3.82 -12.58
CA THR A 260 9.68 2.88 -13.66
C THR A 260 8.45 2.02 -13.36
N ASP A 261 8.65 0.89 -12.69
CA ASP A 261 7.66 -0.16 -12.45
C ASP A 261 7.74 -0.65 -11.00
N TRP A 262 6.63 -1.24 -10.53
CA TRP A 262 6.51 -1.64 -9.13
C TRP A 262 7.29 -2.92 -8.82
N GLN A 263 7.64 -3.72 -9.82
CA GLN A 263 8.40 -4.96 -9.67
C GLN A 263 9.83 -4.62 -9.25
N SER A 264 10.47 -3.68 -9.96
CA SER A 264 11.80 -3.15 -9.64
C SER A 264 11.84 -2.58 -8.22
N ALA A 265 10.82 -1.82 -7.84
CA ALA A 265 10.66 -1.30 -6.49
C ALA A 265 10.52 -2.42 -5.43
N LEU A 266 9.72 -3.44 -5.71
CA LEU A 266 9.54 -4.59 -4.83
C LEU A 266 10.83 -5.40 -4.68
N GLU A 267 11.57 -5.60 -5.77
CA GLU A 267 12.88 -6.24 -5.77
C GLU A 267 13.88 -5.48 -4.91
N GLN A 268 13.93 -4.14 -5.06
CA GLN A 268 14.79 -3.28 -4.24
C GLN A 268 14.45 -3.41 -2.74
N ILE A 269 13.18 -3.31 -2.36
CA ILE A 269 12.77 -3.47 -0.95
C ILE A 269 13.09 -4.89 -0.45
N THR A 270 12.84 -5.92 -1.25
CA THR A 270 13.09 -7.32 -0.88
C THR A 270 14.59 -7.59 -0.66
N ALA A 271 15.45 -6.97 -1.45
CA ALA A 271 16.91 -7.06 -1.28
C ALA A 271 17.41 -6.24 -0.08
N PHE A 272 16.81 -5.07 0.17
CA PHE A 272 17.22 -4.14 1.22
C PHE A 272 16.83 -4.60 2.63
N VAL A 273 15.56 -4.99 2.82
CA VAL A 273 14.99 -5.22 4.17
C VAL A 273 15.76 -6.25 5.01
N PRO A 274 16.20 -7.41 4.47
CA PRO A 274 16.97 -8.39 5.25
C PRO A 274 18.33 -7.88 5.71
N GLN A 275 18.88 -6.86 5.05
CA GLN A 275 20.13 -6.21 5.45
C GLN A 275 19.90 -5.20 6.56
N TRP A 276 18.74 -4.52 6.56
CA TRP A 276 18.37 -3.52 7.56
C TRP A 276 17.84 -4.14 8.85
N LEU A 277 17.02 -5.18 8.80
CA LEU A 277 16.35 -5.71 9.99
C LEU A 277 17.06 -6.95 10.52
N ASN A 278 17.36 -6.94 11.82
CA ASN A 278 17.78 -8.12 12.54
C ASN A 278 16.60 -8.75 13.29
N PRO A 279 16.23 -10.00 12.99
CA PRO A 279 15.21 -10.70 13.75
C PRO A 279 15.79 -11.18 15.08
N VAL A 280 15.11 -10.87 16.16
CA VAL A 280 15.41 -11.38 17.50
C VAL A 280 14.28 -12.34 17.87
N GLU A 281 14.65 -13.61 18.06
CA GLU A 281 13.73 -14.60 18.58
C GLU A 281 13.55 -14.36 20.09
N SER A 282 12.29 -14.28 20.51
CA SER A 282 11.94 -14.17 21.92
C SER A 282 11.42 -15.52 22.39
N ASN A 283 12.07 -16.11 23.39
CA ASN A 283 11.66 -17.37 24.03
C ASN A 283 10.54 -17.17 25.09
N ILE A 284 10.04 -15.94 25.24
CA ILE A 284 8.91 -15.60 26.12
C ILE A 284 7.62 -16.20 25.56
#